data_AF-A0A6L7W491-F1
#
_entry.id   AF-A0A6L7W491-F1
#
_cell.length_a   1.000
_cell.length_b   1.000
_cell.length_c   1.000
_cell.angle_alpha   90.00
_cell.angle_beta   90.00
_cell.angle_gamma   90.00
#
_symmetry.space_group_name_H-M   'P 1'
#
loop_
_entity.id
_entity.type
_entity.pdbx_description
1 polymer ?
#
loop_
_entity_poly.entity_id
_entity_poly.type
_entity_poly.pdbx_seq_one_letter_code
_entity_poly.pdbx_strand_id
1 'polypeptide(L)'
;MQGAPRLKPWRIRQLYQCIRRGIFDGDKLLHIGWGLYVRGEAVLMFGQALRGQVPCPQCDQIVYRRNFYRERPSFQPSTSQFSCPICAEKITWHDCRDALRNHPRCFDCRKILAWNYSTNTLACSSCKQIWVWQKYRQSIKHRVRLPCPHCNNILRKPPSSKLRSSKIKKVSSHWDLTCPNCKRQGQYKSAMFCCTHCGYEKKWRAFTKQQKRKVEHLNCAACGHAFTWQSWKKQYDRYAHTGNLTPIRQFVSQWPRCKTPGEQLIAIDRLIHALHARGSLAPVFIQGNQHSVAQWLDDLAMK
;
A
#
# COMPACT_ATOMS: atom_id res chain seq x y z
N MET A 1 13.95 19.37 4.22
CA MET A 1 14.00 18.38 5.32
C MET A 1 14.70 17.11 4.86
N GLN A 2 15.84 16.75 5.45
CA GLN A 2 16.39 15.40 5.29
C GLN A 2 15.47 14.44 6.06
N GLY A 3 14.80 13.52 5.36
CA GLY A 3 13.89 12.58 6.02
C GLY A 3 14.60 11.78 7.13
N ALA A 4 13.92 11.57 8.27
CA ALA A 4 14.47 10.88 9.44
C ALA A 4 15.22 9.60 9.03
N PRO A 5 16.36 9.24 9.64
CA PRO A 5 17.14 8.07 9.23
C PRO A 5 16.37 6.76 9.38
N ARG A 6 16.79 5.70 8.67
CA ARG A 6 16.19 4.37 8.87
C ARG A 6 16.69 3.81 10.19
N LEU A 7 15.87 3.05 10.89
CA LEU A 7 16.28 2.41 12.12
C LEU A 7 17.28 1.30 11.83
N LYS A 8 18.35 1.25 12.63
CA LYS A 8 19.35 0.18 12.54
C LYS A 8 18.77 -1.10 13.16
N PRO A 9 18.81 -2.25 12.47
CA PRO A 9 18.27 -3.52 12.97
C PRO A 9 18.74 -3.89 14.40
N TRP A 10 20.01 -3.62 14.71
CA TRP A 10 20.57 -3.93 16.03
C TRP A 10 19.92 -3.16 17.19
N ARG A 11 19.39 -1.95 16.96
CA ARG A 11 18.70 -1.17 18.00
C ARG A 11 17.40 -1.84 18.42
N ILE A 12 16.62 -2.29 17.43
CA ILE A 12 15.37 -3.04 17.69
C ILE A 12 15.70 -4.35 18.40
N ARG A 13 16.71 -5.09 17.93
CA ARG A 13 17.17 -6.33 18.58
C ARG A 13 17.57 -6.09 20.05
N GLN A 14 18.33 -5.02 20.31
CA GLN A 14 18.75 -4.67 21.67
C GLN A 14 17.57 -4.37 22.57
N LEU A 15 16.56 -3.61 22.09
CA LEU A 15 15.33 -3.36 22.84
C LEU A 15 14.66 -4.67 23.29
N TYR A 16 14.41 -5.59 22.36
CA TYR A 16 13.79 -6.89 22.68
C TYR A 16 14.67 -7.78 23.59
N GLN A 17 16.00 -7.65 23.52
CA GLN A 17 16.91 -8.37 24.43
C GLN A 17 16.87 -7.81 25.85
N CYS A 18 16.84 -6.49 26.02
CA CYS A 18 16.70 -5.83 27.32
C CYS A 18 15.40 -6.27 27.99
N ILE A 19 14.28 -6.19 27.26
CA ILE A 19 12.96 -6.58 27.77
C ILE A 19 12.91 -8.04 28.22
N ARG A 20 13.49 -8.97 27.43
CA ARG A 20 13.57 -10.39 27.83
C ARG A 20 14.38 -10.63 29.10
N ARG A 21 15.32 -9.74 29.43
CA ARG A 21 16.10 -9.79 30.67
C ARG A 21 15.42 -9.07 31.83
N GLY A 22 14.19 -8.56 31.65
CA GLY A 22 13.52 -7.71 32.63
C GLY A 22 14.12 -6.31 32.74
N ILE A 23 15.03 -5.92 31.85
CA ILE A 23 15.67 -4.61 31.84
C ILE A 23 14.82 -3.67 30.98
N PHE A 24 14.23 -2.67 31.62
CA PHE A 24 13.47 -1.65 30.93
C PHE A 24 14.34 -0.42 30.64
N ASP A 25 14.54 -0.12 29.36
CA ASP A 25 15.24 1.07 28.89
C ASP A 25 14.26 1.98 28.16
N GLY A 26 13.74 2.97 28.89
CA GLY A 26 12.74 3.92 28.39
C GLY A 26 13.26 4.79 27.25
N ASP A 27 14.53 5.18 27.30
CA ASP A 27 15.14 6.03 26.26
C ASP A 27 15.27 5.28 24.94
N LYS A 28 15.72 4.01 24.97
CA LYS A 28 15.74 3.16 23.77
C LYS A 28 14.35 2.97 23.19
N LEU A 29 13.35 2.73 24.05
CA LEU A 29 11.97 2.53 23.63
C LEU A 29 11.42 3.78 22.92
N LEU A 30 11.59 4.95 23.54
CA LEU A 30 11.17 6.23 22.99
C LEU A 30 11.92 6.56 21.69
N HIS A 31 13.24 6.35 21.66
CA HIS A 31 14.06 6.58 20.46
C HIS A 31 13.57 5.74 19.27
N ILE A 32 13.29 4.45 19.50
CA ILE A 32 12.80 3.55 18.46
C ILE A 32 11.39 3.94 18.03
N GLY A 33 10.48 4.16 18.97
CA GLY A 33 9.10 4.46 18.66
C GLY A 33 8.91 5.79 17.94
N TRP A 34 9.58 6.86 18.36
CA TRP A 34 9.58 8.14 17.63
C TRP A 34 10.26 8.02 16.26
N GLY A 35 11.33 7.22 16.15
CA GLY A 35 11.95 6.92 14.86
C GLY A 35 11.00 6.22 13.88
N LEU A 36 10.20 5.26 14.36
CA LEU A 36 9.13 4.61 13.58
C LEU A 36 8.01 5.60 13.25
N TYR A 37 7.64 6.47 14.19
CA TYR A 37 6.55 7.44 14.04
C TYR A 37 6.83 8.43 12.91
N VAL A 38 7.98 9.11 12.95
CA VAL A 38 8.36 10.11 11.93
C VAL A 38 8.48 9.47 10.54
N ARG A 39 8.97 8.23 10.48
CA ARG A 39 9.00 7.43 9.24
C ARG A 39 7.59 7.11 8.75
N GLY A 40 6.69 6.74 9.66
CA GLY A 40 5.29 6.47 9.38
C GLY A 40 4.59 7.69 8.79
N GLU A 41 4.76 8.86 9.39
CA GLU A 41 4.23 10.12 8.87
C GLU A 41 4.72 10.41 7.45
N ALA A 42 6.03 10.30 7.21
CA ALA A 42 6.58 10.49 5.87
C ALA A 42 5.98 9.54 4.83
N VAL A 43 5.75 8.26 5.19
CA VAL A 43 5.08 7.29 4.31
C VAL A 43 3.62 7.66 4.05
N LEU A 44 2.88 8.08 5.08
CA LEU A 44 1.49 8.48 4.95
C LEU A 44 1.33 9.74 4.10
N MET A 45 2.18 10.74 4.33
CA MET A 45 2.28 11.97 3.55
C MET A 45 2.62 11.65 2.09
N PHE A 46 3.59 10.79 1.82
CA PHE A 46 3.87 10.35 0.45
C PHE A 46 2.66 9.65 -0.18
N GLY A 47 1.95 8.81 0.59
CA GLY A 47 0.70 8.19 0.17
C GLY A 47 -0.41 9.19 -0.17
N GLN A 48 -0.52 10.30 0.56
CA GLN A 48 -1.44 11.41 0.27
C GLN A 48 -1.01 12.21 -0.97
N ALA A 49 0.28 12.45 -1.15
CA ALA A 49 0.83 13.11 -2.34
C ALA A 49 0.64 12.27 -3.60
N LEU A 50 0.77 10.95 -3.46
CA LEU A 50 0.36 9.98 -4.47
C LEU A 50 -1.14 9.98 -4.73
N ARG A 51 -1.99 10.57 -3.86
CA ARG A 51 -3.44 10.82 -4.03
C ARG A 51 -3.77 12.25 -4.46
N GLY A 52 -2.75 13.07 -4.72
CA GLY A 52 -2.89 14.42 -5.26
C GLY A 52 -2.79 15.52 -4.21
N GLN A 53 -2.62 15.18 -2.93
CA GLN A 53 -2.44 16.13 -1.84
C GLN A 53 -0.96 16.27 -1.51
N VAL A 54 -0.30 17.27 -2.09
CA VAL A 54 1.15 17.44 -1.98
C VAL A 54 1.46 18.58 -1.01
N PRO A 55 2.14 18.35 0.12
CA PRO A 55 2.55 19.43 1.01
C PRO A 55 3.59 20.31 0.32
N CYS A 56 3.45 21.63 0.47
CA CYS A 56 4.42 22.60 0.01
C CYS A 56 5.75 22.42 0.76
N PRO A 57 6.91 22.32 0.07
CA PRO A 57 8.21 22.13 0.74
C PRO A 57 8.67 23.34 1.56
N GLN A 58 7.98 24.48 1.48
CA GLN A 58 8.35 25.73 2.18
C GLN A 58 7.44 26.01 3.39
N CYS A 59 6.15 25.68 3.33
CA CYS A 59 5.18 26.02 4.39
C CYS A 59 4.25 24.85 4.78
N ASP A 60 4.46 23.65 4.23
CA ASP A 60 3.65 22.44 4.43
C ASP A 60 2.17 22.52 4.04
N GLN A 61 1.67 23.68 3.58
CA GLN A 61 0.31 23.83 3.07
C GLN A 61 0.04 22.84 1.94
N ILE A 62 -1.11 22.16 1.99
CA ILE A 62 -1.50 21.18 0.99
C ILE A 62 -1.79 21.86 -0.35
N VAL A 63 -1.11 21.41 -1.40
CA VAL A 63 -1.30 21.79 -2.80
C VAL A 63 -1.91 20.61 -3.55
N TYR A 64 -3.02 20.87 -4.26
CA TYR A 64 -3.75 19.84 -5.01
C TYR A 64 -3.24 19.70 -6.45
N ARG A 65 -2.89 18.47 -6.84
CA ARG A 65 -2.46 18.13 -8.22
C ARG A 65 -3.67 18.07 -9.16
N ARG A 66 -3.63 18.81 -10.27
CA ARG A 66 -4.69 18.82 -11.30
C ARG A 66 -4.73 17.52 -12.12
N ASN A 67 -3.55 16.99 -12.47
CA ASN A 67 -3.43 15.78 -13.28
C ASN A 67 -3.34 14.54 -12.39
N PHE A 68 -4.23 14.51 -11.41
CA PHE A 68 -4.40 13.28 -10.68
C PHE A 68 -4.92 12.25 -11.67
N TYR A 69 -4.17 11.15 -11.85
CA TYR A 69 -4.75 9.93 -12.38
C TYR A 69 -5.97 9.69 -11.50
N ARG A 70 -7.18 10.07 -11.96
CA ARG A 70 -8.43 9.74 -11.29
C ARG A 70 -8.19 8.33 -10.82
N GLU A 71 -8.31 8.11 -9.52
CA GLU A 71 -8.49 6.77 -9.01
C GLU A 71 -9.38 6.08 -10.05
N ARG A 72 -8.94 4.93 -10.60
CA ARG A 72 -9.93 4.02 -11.18
C ARG A 72 -10.99 3.96 -10.07
N PRO A 73 -12.17 4.59 -10.25
CA PRO A 73 -13.01 5.09 -9.16
C PRO A 73 -12.99 4.02 -8.10
N SER A 74 -12.21 4.31 -7.05
CA SER A 74 -11.55 3.36 -6.15
C SER A 74 -12.18 1.99 -6.25
N PHE A 75 -11.82 1.11 -7.25
CA PHE A 75 -12.64 -0.04 -7.70
C PHE A 75 -13.57 -0.42 -6.58
N GLN A 76 -14.79 0.16 -6.51
CA GLN A 76 -15.62 -0.02 -5.32
C GLN A 76 -15.94 -1.50 -5.48
N PRO A 77 -15.28 -2.38 -4.71
CA PRO A 77 -15.30 -3.78 -5.04
C PRO A 77 -16.72 -4.14 -4.77
N SER A 78 -17.54 -4.23 -5.83
CA SER A 78 -19.01 -4.16 -5.78
C SER A 78 -19.41 -4.79 -4.47
N THR A 79 -19.75 -3.96 -3.48
CA THR A 79 -19.85 -4.36 -2.07
C THR A 79 -21.19 -5.07 -1.91
N SER A 80 -21.43 -6.07 -2.77
CA SER A 80 -22.47 -7.05 -2.65
C SER A 80 -22.07 -7.89 -1.44
N GLN A 81 -22.44 -7.37 -0.26
CA GLN A 81 -22.47 -8.14 0.95
C GLN A 81 -23.41 -9.33 0.75
N PHE A 82 -23.06 -10.45 1.34
CA PHE A 82 -23.88 -11.63 1.40
C PHE A 82 -23.71 -12.25 2.78
N SER A 83 -24.72 -12.97 3.24
CA SER A 83 -24.66 -13.66 4.53
C SER A 83 -24.02 -15.04 4.38
N CYS A 84 -23.13 -15.41 5.29
CA CYS A 84 -22.67 -16.78 5.39
C CYS A 84 -23.86 -17.69 5.76
N PRO A 85 -24.10 -18.82 5.05
CA PRO A 85 -25.24 -19.69 5.35
C PRO A 85 -25.11 -20.46 6.68
N ILE A 86 -23.91 -20.46 7.29
CA ILE A 86 -23.66 -21.19 8.55
C ILE A 86 -23.65 -20.24 9.74
N CYS A 87 -22.90 -19.14 9.66
CA CYS A 87 -22.77 -18.22 10.80
C CYS A 87 -23.59 -16.93 10.66
N ALA A 88 -24.40 -16.79 9.60
CA ALA A 88 -25.24 -15.63 9.27
C ALA A 88 -24.51 -14.28 9.09
N GLU A 89 -23.21 -14.21 9.40
CA GLU A 89 -22.42 -12.99 9.33
C GLU A 89 -22.42 -12.36 7.93
N LYS A 90 -22.57 -11.03 7.89
CA LYS A 90 -22.60 -10.25 6.64
C LYS A 90 -21.17 -9.97 6.19
N ILE A 91 -20.79 -10.55 5.06
CA ILE A 91 -19.42 -10.50 4.54
C ILE A 91 -19.42 -10.16 3.07
N THR A 92 -18.29 -9.64 2.58
CA THR A 92 -18.05 -9.46 1.15
C THR A 92 -17.08 -10.51 0.63
N TRP A 93 -17.06 -10.71 -0.69
CA TRP A 93 -16.05 -11.60 -1.30
C TRP A 93 -14.64 -11.02 -1.17
N HIS A 94 -14.52 -9.71 -0.93
CA HIS A 94 -13.26 -9.06 -0.60
C HIS A 94 -12.76 -9.50 0.78
N ASP A 95 -13.64 -9.52 1.78
CA ASP A 95 -13.32 -9.95 3.16
C ASP A 95 -12.80 -11.38 3.19
N CYS A 96 -13.43 -12.32 2.46
CA CYS A 96 -12.93 -13.70 2.36
C CYS A 96 -11.51 -13.77 1.76
N ARG A 97 -11.21 -12.94 0.75
CA ARG A 97 -9.87 -12.89 0.14
C ARG A 97 -8.85 -12.26 1.07
N ASP A 98 -9.24 -11.20 1.78
CA ASP A 98 -8.38 -10.50 2.72
C ASP A 98 -8.07 -11.36 3.95
N ALA A 99 -9.05 -12.11 4.45
CA ALA A 99 -8.85 -13.10 5.49
C ALA A 99 -7.79 -14.13 5.10
N LEU A 100 -7.83 -14.66 3.87
CA LEU A 100 -6.78 -15.56 3.37
C LEU A 100 -5.44 -14.87 3.10
N ARG A 101 -5.42 -13.55 2.90
CA ARG A 101 -4.16 -12.81 2.76
C ARG A 101 -3.50 -12.60 4.11
N ASN A 102 -4.29 -12.36 5.14
CA ASN A 102 -3.83 -12.11 6.49
C ASN A 102 -3.54 -13.43 7.25
N HIS A 103 -4.34 -14.46 6.98
CA HIS A 103 -4.21 -15.80 7.56
C HIS A 103 -4.27 -16.85 6.43
N PRO A 104 -3.15 -17.04 5.70
CA PRO A 104 -3.09 -18.00 4.60
C PRO A 104 -3.43 -19.41 5.07
N ARG A 105 -4.28 -20.10 4.32
CA ARG A 105 -4.70 -21.47 4.60
C ARG A 105 -4.44 -22.37 3.40
N CYS A 106 -4.10 -23.63 3.68
CA CYS A 106 -4.02 -24.65 2.65
C CYS A 106 -5.39 -24.81 1.98
N PHE A 107 -5.44 -24.85 0.66
CA PHE A 107 -6.72 -25.01 -0.04
C PHE A 107 -7.30 -26.41 0.07
N ASP A 108 -6.46 -27.42 0.31
CA ASP A 108 -6.88 -28.81 0.46
C ASP A 108 -7.25 -29.13 1.91
N CYS A 109 -6.28 -29.00 2.84
CA CYS A 109 -6.50 -29.38 4.25
C CYS A 109 -6.99 -28.25 5.17
N ARG A 110 -7.08 -26.99 4.69
CA ARG A 110 -7.60 -25.81 5.42
C ARG A 110 -6.81 -25.36 6.66
N LYS A 111 -5.71 -26.05 7.00
CA LYS A 111 -4.79 -25.60 8.07
C LYS A 111 -4.11 -24.29 7.68
N ILE A 112 -3.78 -23.50 8.69
CA ILE A 112 -3.01 -22.26 8.53
C ILE A 112 -1.63 -22.64 8.00
N LEU A 113 -1.18 -21.92 6.97
CA LEU A 113 0.12 -22.11 6.36
C LEU A 113 1.18 -21.41 7.19
N ALA A 114 2.30 -22.09 7.42
CA ALA A 114 3.48 -21.50 8.01
C ALA A 114 4.14 -20.60 6.97
N TRP A 115 4.52 -19.39 7.37
CA TRP A 115 5.19 -18.44 6.49
C TRP A 115 6.70 -18.56 6.63
N ASN A 116 7.40 -18.56 5.49
CA ASN A 116 8.85 -18.40 5.42
C ASN A 116 9.14 -17.08 4.68
N TYR A 117 9.58 -16.05 5.40
CA TYR A 117 9.64 -14.70 4.83
C TYR A 117 10.89 -14.48 3.99
N SER A 118 12.01 -15.10 4.35
CA SER A 118 13.25 -15.08 3.57
C SER A 118 13.06 -15.55 2.13
N THR A 119 12.32 -16.64 1.93
CA THR A 119 12.01 -17.20 0.60
C THR A 119 10.67 -16.71 0.05
N ASN A 120 9.89 -15.95 0.85
CA ASN A 120 8.54 -15.50 0.52
C ASN A 120 7.63 -16.68 0.10
N THR A 121 7.72 -17.78 0.85
CA THR A 121 6.94 -19.01 0.64
C THR A 121 6.01 -19.32 1.81
N LEU A 122 4.99 -20.11 1.53
CA LEU A 122 4.01 -20.63 2.46
C LEU A 122 4.11 -22.15 2.45
N ALA A 123 4.20 -22.79 3.61
CA ALA A 123 4.26 -24.24 3.72
C ALA A 123 3.09 -24.77 4.55
N CYS A 124 2.46 -25.83 4.09
CA CYS A 124 1.45 -26.53 4.88
C CYS A 124 2.09 -27.60 5.75
N SER A 125 1.86 -27.55 7.07
CA SER A 125 2.37 -28.57 8.00
C SER A 125 1.78 -29.97 7.77
N SER A 126 0.51 -30.04 7.36
CA SER A 126 -0.21 -31.29 7.06
C SER A 126 0.13 -31.91 5.70
N CYS A 127 -0.14 -31.22 4.59
CA CYS A 127 0.03 -31.80 3.25
C CYS A 127 1.41 -31.57 2.62
N LYS A 128 2.32 -30.89 3.33
CA LYS A 128 3.70 -30.55 2.90
C LYS A 128 3.80 -29.74 1.60
N GLN A 129 2.68 -29.27 1.06
CA GLN A 129 2.65 -28.39 -0.09
C GLN A 129 3.29 -27.03 0.24
N ILE A 130 4.01 -26.49 -0.73
CA ILE A 130 4.71 -25.21 -0.62
C ILE A 130 4.24 -24.29 -1.75
N TRP A 131 3.92 -23.04 -1.41
CA TRP A 131 3.53 -22.03 -2.38
C TRP A 131 4.44 -20.82 -2.28
N VAL A 132 4.87 -20.30 -3.43
CA VAL A 132 5.41 -18.93 -3.50
C VAL A 132 4.25 -17.95 -3.27
N TRP A 133 4.41 -16.99 -2.35
CA TRP A 133 3.34 -16.08 -1.93
C TRP A 133 2.64 -15.36 -3.09
N GLN A 134 3.39 -14.89 -4.09
CA GLN A 134 2.79 -14.25 -5.27
C GLN A 134 1.83 -15.18 -6.02
N LYS A 135 2.22 -16.44 -6.23
CA LYS A 135 1.37 -17.46 -6.88
C LYS A 135 0.17 -17.78 -6.01
N TYR A 136 0.36 -17.89 -4.69
CA TYR A 136 -0.74 -18.08 -3.74
C TYR A 136 -1.78 -16.93 -3.82
N ARG A 137 -1.34 -15.66 -3.75
CA ARG A 137 -2.22 -14.49 -3.91
C ARG A 137 -2.95 -14.47 -5.24
N GLN A 138 -2.25 -14.82 -6.32
CA GLN A 138 -2.85 -14.89 -7.64
C GLN A 138 -3.95 -15.95 -7.67
N SER A 139 -3.71 -17.12 -7.06
CA SER A 139 -4.72 -18.17 -6.96
C SER A 139 -5.99 -17.71 -6.22
N ILE A 140 -5.87 -16.98 -5.10
CA ILE A 140 -7.01 -16.42 -4.34
C ILE A 140 -7.89 -15.52 -5.22
N LYS A 141 -7.27 -14.74 -6.12
CA LYS A 141 -8.00 -13.81 -6.98
C LYS A 141 -9.01 -14.53 -7.88
N HIS A 142 -8.66 -15.71 -8.39
CA HIS A 142 -9.46 -16.42 -9.38
C HIS A 142 -10.37 -17.51 -8.79
N ARG A 143 -10.21 -17.85 -7.51
CA ARG A 143 -11.04 -18.85 -6.84
C ARG A 143 -12.50 -18.42 -6.74
N VAL A 144 -13.37 -19.38 -7.04
CA VAL A 144 -14.84 -19.29 -6.89
C VAL A 144 -15.29 -19.83 -5.54
N ARG A 145 -14.42 -20.57 -4.82
CA ARG A 145 -14.70 -21.12 -3.49
C ARG A 145 -13.65 -20.63 -2.50
N LEU A 146 -14.06 -20.00 -1.41
CA LEU A 146 -13.20 -19.46 -0.36
C LEU A 146 -13.83 -19.72 1.02
N PRO A 147 -13.03 -19.90 2.08
CA PRO A 147 -13.56 -20.05 3.42
C PRO A 147 -14.15 -18.74 3.95
N CYS A 148 -15.20 -18.86 4.77
CA CYS A 148 -15.73 -17.78 5.58
C CYS A 148 -14.68 -17.30 6.59
N PRO A 149 -14.45 -15.99 6.77
CA PRO A 149 -13.53 -15.49 7.78
C PRO A 149 -13.92 -15.85 9.22
N HIS A 150 -15.22 -16.05 9.49
CA HIS A 150 -15.73 -16.26 10.85
C HIS A 150 -15.84 -17.74 11.21
N CYS A 151 -16.47 -18.55 10.35
CA CYS A 151 -16.73 -19.98 10.64
C CYS A 151 -15.91 -20.95 9.79
N ASN A 152 -15.07 -20.45 8.87
CA ASN A 152 -14.23 -21.26 7.98
C ASN A 152 -14.99 -22.22 7.03
N ASN A 153 -16.34 -22.14 6.97
CA ASN A 153 -17.12 -22.90 6.00
C ASN A 153 -16.84 -22.43 4.56
N ILE A 154 -16.88 -23.34 3.59
CA ILE A 154 -16.59 -23.01 2.19
C ILE A 154 -17.77 -22.30 1.55
N LEU A 155 -17.52 -21.06 1.14
CA LEU A 155 -18.47 -20.20 0.46
C LEU A 155 -18.21 -20.23 -1.04
N ARG A 156 -19.28 -20.28 -1.83
CA ARG A 156 -19.21 -20.03 -3.27
C ARG A 156 -19.35 -18.53 -3.52
N LYS A 157 -18.55 -18.00 -4.44
CA LYS A 157 -18.66 -16.61 -4.89
C LYS A 157 -20.10 -16.36 -5.33
N PRO A 158 -20.78 -15.34 -4.77
CA PRO A 158 -22.10 -14.96 -5.26
C PRO A 158 -22.02 -14.72 -6.77
N PRO A 159 -23.03 -15.13 -7.55
CA PRO A 159 -23.12 -14.69 -8.94
C PRO A 159 -23.02 -13.16 -8.90
N SER A 160 -22.09 -12.56 -9.66
CA SER A 160 -22.12 -11.09 -9.74
C SER A 160 -23.48 -10.75 -10.29
N SER A 161 -24.34 -10.16 -9.46
CA SER A 161 -25.64 -9.73 -9.92
C SER A 161 -25.38 -8.96 -11.19
N LYS A 162 -26.02 -9.37 -12.28
CA LYS A 162 -26.05 -8.61 -13.52
C LYS A 162 -26.89 -7.34 -13.30
N LEU A 163 -26.68 -6.61 -12.19
CA LEU A 163 -26.34 -5.22 -12.36
C LEU A 163 -25.20 -5.28 -13.39
N ARG A 164 -25.59 -5.16 -14.66
CA ARG A 164 -24.89 -4.28 -15.55
C ARG A 164 -24.44 -3.19 -14.58
N SER A 165 -23.15 -3.23 -14.23
CA SER A 165 -22.37 -2.05 -14.45
C SER A 165 -22.92 -1.63 -15.80
N SER A 166 -23.89 -0.70 -15.74
CA SER A 166 -23.91 0.34 -16.72
C SER A 166 -22.43 0.50 -16.91
N LYS A 167 -22.00 0.21 -18.13
CA LYS A 167 -21.02 1.12 -18.64
C LYS A 167 -21.66 2.48 -18.26
N ILE A 168 -21.33 3.04 -17.09
CA ILE A 168 -20.26 4.00 -17.01
C ILE A 168 -19.34 3.62 -18.17
N LYS A 169 -19.82 3.93 -19.40
CA LYS A 169 -19.14 4.77 -20.34
C LYS A 169 -18.37 5.57 -19.35
N LYS A 170 -17.09 5.23 -19.17
CA LYS A 170 -16.14 6.24 -18.73
C LYS A 170 -16.58 7.37 -19.61
N VAL A 171 -17.38 8.28 -19.05
CA VAL A 171 -17.75 9.47 -19.73
C VAL A 171 -16.36 10.04 -19.76
N SER A 172 -15.74 9.79 -20.90
CA SER A 172 -14.50 10.36 -21.34
C SER A 172 -14.92 11.79 -21.59
N SER A 173 -15.34 12.46 -20.51
CA SER A 173 -15.74 13.83 -20.43
C SER A 173 -14.45 14.52 -20.74
N HIS A 174 -14.30 14.87 -22.02
CA HIS A 174 -13.37 15.85 -22.53
C HIS A 174 -12.06 15.88 -21.75
N TRP A 175 -11.17 14.92 -22.05
CA TRP A 175 -9.78 15.26 -21.90
C TRP A 175 -9.56 16.41 -22.89
N ASP A 176 -9.20 17.60 -22.41
CA ASP A 176 -8.59 18.63 -23.25
C ASP A 176 -7.25 18.06 -23.71
N LEU A 177 -7.30 17.19 -24.73
CA LEU A 177 -6.11 16.55 -25.27
C LEU A 177 -5.36 17.59 -26.06
N THR A 178 -4.49 18.32 -25.37
CA THR A 178 -3.72 19.39 -25.98
C THR A 178 -2.62 18.78 -26.83
N CYS A 179 -2.58 19.16 -28.11
CA CYS A 179 -1.51 18.79 -29.02
C CYS A 179 -0.17 19.36 -28.52
N PRO A 180 0.88 18.54 -28.37
CA PRO A 180 2.18 19.02 -27.89
C PRO A 180 2.85 19.98 -28.88
N ASN A 181 2.50 19.91 -30.16
CA ASN A 181 3.11 20.72 -31.21
C ASN A 181 2.46 22.11 -31.29
N CYS A 182 1.13 22.19 -31.39
CA CYS A 182 0.40 23.45 -31.64
C CYS A 182 -0.43 23.95 -30.46
N LYS A 183 -0.45 23.24 -29.33
CA LYS A 183 -1.24 23.56 -28.13
C LYS A 183 -2.76 23.64 -28.34
N ARG A 184 -3.30 23.27 -29.50
CA ARG A 184 -4.75 23.16 -29.74
C ARG A 184 -5.31 21.80 -29.34
N GLN A 185 -6.63 21.69 -29.27
CA GLN A 185 -7.30 20.43 -28.98
C GLN A 185 -7.00 19.37 -30.06
N GLY A 186 -6.90 18.13 -29.64
CA GLY A 186 -6.84 16.96 -30.50
C GLY A 186 -7.80 15.89 -30.01
N GLN A 187 -7.93 14.83 -30.80
CA GLN A 187 -8.92 13.79 -30.60
C GLN A 187 -8.25 12.43 -30.55
N TYR A 188 -8.87 11.51 -29.83
CA TYR A 188 -8.51 10.10 -29.87
C TYR A 188 -9.31 9.41 -30.97
N LYS A 189 -8.63 8.87 -31.98
CA LYS A 189 -9.25 8.12 -33.08
C LYS A 189 -8.46 6.83 -33.30
N SER A 190 -9.14 5.68 -33.29
CA SER A 190 -8.55 4.37 -33.64
C SER A 190 -7.21 4.04 -32.95
N ALA A 191 -7.12 4.23 -31.63
CA ALA A 191 -5.89 4.03 -30.85
C ALA A 191 -4.74 5.03 -31.14
N MET A 192 -5.03 6.12 -31.85
CA MET A 192 -4.14 7.24 -32.13
C MET A 192 -4.67 8.52 -31.47
N PHE A 193 -3.76 9.42 -31.09
CA PHE A 193 -4.05 10.83 -30.90
C PHE A 193 -3.83 11.53 -32.23
N CYS A 194 -4.80 12.34 -32.67
CA CYS A 194 -4.74 13.14 -33.88
C CYS A 194 -5.07 14.59 -33.54
N CYS A 195 -4.19 15.52 -33.87
CA CYS A 195 -4.49 16.95 -33.79
C CYS A 195 -5.17 17.43 -35.07
N THR A 196 -6.38 17.99 -34.95
CA THR A 196 -7.15 18.51 -36.08
C THR A 196 -6.57 19.77 -36.71
N HIS A 197 -5.63 20.46 -36.03
CA HIS A 197 -5.08 21.71 -36.52
C HIS A 197 -3.74 21.57 -37.25
N CYS A 198 -2.80 20.80 -36.70
CA CYS A 198 -1.45 20.69 -37.27
C CYS A 198 -1.16 19.31 -37.88
N GLY A 199 -2.16 18.43 -37.96
CA GLY A 199 -1.98 17.07 -38.48
C GLY A 199 -1.08 16.18 -37.63
N TYR A 200 -0.72 16.60 -36.42
CA TYR A 200 0.14 15.79 -35.54
C TYR A 200 -0.57 14.51 -35.11
N GLU A 201 0.05 13.36 -35.39
CA GLU A 201 -0.48 12.06 -35.01
C GLU A 201 0.51 11.25 -34.19
N LYS A 202 -0.01 10.49 -33.22
CA LYS A 202 0.80 9.59 -32.41
C LYS A 202 -0.01 8.45 -31.84
N LYS A 203 0.58 7.25 -31.74
CA LYS A 203 -0.02 6.12 -31.02
C LYS A 203 -0.42 6.55 -29.61
N TRP A 204 -1.66 6.30 -29.22
CA TRP A 204 -2.23 6.78 -27.95
C TRP A 204 -1.41 6.37 -26.74
N ARG A 205 -0.86 5.15 -26.71
CA ARG A 205 0.04 4.69 -25.64
C ARG A 205 1.31 5.55 -25.54
N ALA A 206 1.87 5.96 -26.68
CA ALA A 206 3.05 6.82 -26.71
C ALA A 206 2.72 8.27 -26.37
N PHE A 207 1.58 8.79 -26.86
CA PHE A 207 1.05 10.10 -26.49
C PHE A 207 0.78 10.21 -24.99
N THR A 208 0.03 9.26 -24.42
CA THR A 208 -0.25 9.23 -22.97
C THR A 208 1.03 9.07 -22.15
N LYS A 209 2.01 8.27 -22.60
CA LYS A 209 3.34 8.19 -21.93
C LYS A 209 4.09 9.52 -21.99
N GLN A 210 4.00 10.26 -23.10
CA GLN A 210 4.59 11.60 -23.22
C GLN A 210 3.88 12.62 -22.34
N GLN A 211 2.55 12.61 -22.30
CA GLN A 211 1.78 13.48 -21.40
C GLN A 211 2.10 13.21 -19.92
N LYS A 212 2.29 11.95 -19.53
CA LYS A 212 2.78 11.57 -18.18
C LYS A 212 4.17 12.09 -17.84
N ARG A 213 5.01 12.36 -18.86
CA ARG A 213 6.38 12.88 -18.69
C ARG A 213 6.41 14.40 -18.61
N LYS A 214 5.29 15.09 -18.86
CA LYS A 214 5.24 16.55 -18.75
C LYS A 214 5.50 16.95 -17.30
N VAL A 215 6.37 17.93 -17.11
CA VAL A 215 6.67 18.50 -15.81
C VAL A 215 5.37 19.10 -15.26
N GLU A 216 4.93 18.61 -14.11
CA GLU A 216 3.71 19.11 -13.47
C GLU A 216 4.14 20.19 -12.48
N HIS A 217 3.85 21.45 -12.82
CA HIS A 217 4.12 22.59 -11.96
C HIS A 217 3.01 22.74 -10.92
N LEU A 218 3.40 22.98 -9.69
CA LEU A 218 2.56 23.15 -8.52
C LEU A 218 2.92 24.48 -7.86
N ASN A 219 1.91 25.28 -7.54
CA ASN A 219 2.07 26.57 -6.88
C ASN A 219 1.32 26.53 -5.56
N CYS A 220 2.00 26.89 -4.47
CA CYS A 220 1.35 27.03 -3.18
C CYS A 220 0.61 28.36 -3.10
N ALA A 221 -0.69 28.33 -2.82
CA ALA A 221 -1.50 29.54 -2.66
C ALA A 221 -1.16 30.32 -1.37
N ALA A 222 -0.62 29.66 -0.34
CA ALA A 222 -0.32 30.30 0.94
C ALA A 222 1.00 31.08 0.93
N CYS A 223 2.08 30.51 0.37
CA CYS A 223 3.40 31.15 0.38
C CYS A 223 3.92 31.55 -1.00
N GLY A 224 3.17 31.30 -2.07
CA GLY A 224 3.57 31.61 -3.45
C GLY A 224 4.65 30.68 -4.03
N HIS A 225 5.19 29.74 -3.24
CA HIS A 225 6.28 28.87 -3.69
C HIS A 225 5.85 28.00 -4.89
N ALA A 226 6.63 28.08 -5.97
CA ALA A 226 6.47 27.28 -7.17
C ALA A 226 7.45 26.11 -7.19
N PHE A 227 6.95 24.91 -7.41
CA PHE A 227 7.76 23.68 -7.46
C PHE A 227 7.19 22.69 -8.47
N THR A 228 7.90 21.58 -8.72
CA THR A 228 7.41 20.53 -9.63
C THR A 228 7.09 19.26 -8.88
N TRP A 229 6.09 18.52 -9.34
CA TRP A 229 5.81 17.18 -8.81
C TRP A 229 7.04 16.27 -8.88
N GLN A 230 7.81 16.35 -9.97
CA GLN A 230 9.00 15.53 -10.17
C GLN A 230 10.09 15.84 -9.14
N SER A 231 10.39 17.13 -8.91
CA SER A 231 11.38 17.55 -7.91
C SER A 231 10.93 17.18 -6.50
N TRP A 232 9.65 17.39 -6.17
CA TRP A 232 9.07 16.99 -4.90
C TRP A 232 9.15 15.47 -4.71
N LYS A 233 8.64 14.69 -5.68
CA LYS A 233 8.62 13.22 -5.62
C LYS A 233 10.03 12.64 -5.47
N LYS A 234 11.02 13.18 -6.17
CA LYS A 234 12.41 12.71 -6.10
C LYS A 234 12.96 12.76 -4.67
N GLN A 235 12.56 13.75 -3.87
CA GLN A 235 12.97 13.83 -2.46
C GLN A 235 12.39 12.67 -1.62
N TYR A 236 11.22 12.17 -1.98
CA TYR A 236 10.47 11.15 -1.26
C TYR A 236 10.44 9.78 -1.94
N ASP A 237 11.22 9.57 -3.00
CA ASP A 237 11.20 8.33 -3.79
C ASP A 237 11.58 7.09 -2.95
N ARG A 238 12.35 7.28 -1.88
CA ARG A 238 12.65 6.24 -0.87
C ARG A 238 11.42 5.72 -0.10
N TYR A 239 10.30 6.44 -0.16
CA TYR A 239 9.01 6.05 0.41
C TYR A 239 8.05 5.51 -0.67
N ALA A 240 8.51 5.37 -1.92
CA ALA A 240 7.73 4.87 -3.04
C ALA A 240 7.50 3.36 -2.97
N HIS A 241 6.75 2.92 -1.97
CA HIS A 241 6.33 1.54 -1.81
C HIS A 241 4.82 1.45 -1.79
N THR A 242 4.30 0.62 -2.69
CA THR A 242 2.88 0.31 -2.77
C THR A 242 2.56 -0.81 -1.79
N GLY A 243 1.78 -0.50 -0.76
CA GLY A 243 1.36 -1.46 0.25
C GLY A 243 0.12 -0.99 0.99
N ASN A 244 -0.46 -1.88 1.80
CA ASN A 244 -1.53 -1.51 2.71
C ASN A 244 -0.92 -0.67 3.86
N LEU A 245 -1.29 0.62 3.90
CA LEU A 245 -0.78 1.60 4.87
C LEU A 245 -1.53 1.59 6.22
N THR A 246 -2.55 0.75 6.40
CA THR A 246 -3.40 0.74 7.62
C THR A 246 -2.61 0.57 8.93
N PRO A 247 -1.64 -0.35 9.07
CA PRO A 247 -0.85 -0.50 10.28
C PRO A 247 0.00 0.73 10.58
N ILE A 248 0.48 1.41 9.53
CA ILE A 248 1.24 2.65 9.68
C ILE A 248 0.31 3.74 10.19
N ARG A 249 -0.92 3.87 9.63
CA ARG A 249 -1.93 4.81 10.14
C ARG A 249 -2.27 4.54 11.60
N GLN A 250 -2.51 3.28 11.95
CA GLN A 250 -2.82 2.87 13.31
C GLN A 250 -1.68 3.23 14.27
N PHE A 251 -0.45 2.87 13.91
CA PHE A 251 0.74 3.19 14.72
C PHE A 251 0.90 4.70 14.91
N VAL A 252 0.89 5.49 13.82
CA VAL A 252 1.01 6.96 13.88
C VAL A 252 -0.12 7.58 14.72
N SER A 253 -1.35 7.08 14.63
CA SER A 253 -2.44 7.59 15.47
C SER A 253 -2.32 7.20 16.96
N GLN A 254 -1.72 6.05 17.25
CA GLN A 254 -1.70 5.47 18.59
C GLN A 254 -0.47 5.89 19.39
N TRP A 255 0.71 5.95 18.75
CA TRP A 255 2.00 6.16 19.43
C TRP A 255 2.04 7.40 20.34
N PRO A 256 1.59 8.60 19.91
CA PRO A 256 1.59 9.78 20.80
C PRO A 256 0.67 9.67 22.03
N ARG A 257 -0.24 8.69 22.03
CA ARG A 257 -1.19 8.43 23.12
C ARG A 257 -0.68 7.39 24.11
N CYS A 258 0.38 6.65 23.77
CA CYS A 258 0.97 5.63 24.64
C CYS A 258 1.72 6.30 25.78
N LYS A 259 1.20 6.20 27.00
CA LYS A 259 1.76 6.82 28.20
C LYS A 259 2.66 5.86 28.97
N THR A 260 2.42 4.56 28.83
CA THR A 260 3.18 3.55 29.57
C THR A 260 4.21 2.83 28.70
N PRO A 261 5.34 2.40 29.31
CA PRO A 261 6.26 1.41 28.76
C PRO A 261 5.62 0.24 27.99
N GLY A 262 4.61 -0.40 28.60
CA GLY A 262 3.95 -1.57 28.02
C GLY A 262 3.15 -1.22 26.76
N GLU A 263 2.38 -0.12 26.79
CA GLU A 263 1.64 0.36 25.61
C GLU A 263 2.56 0.69 24.45
N GLN A 264 3.67 1.38 24.74
CA GLN A 264 4.68 1.77 23.75
C GLN A 264 5.31 0.52 23.10
N LEU A 265 5.70 -0.47 23.91
CA LEU A 265 6.24 -1.72 23.41
C LEU A 265 5.23 -2.47 22.52
N ILE A 266 3.98 -2.60 22.96
CA ILE A 266 2.91 -3.24 22.18
C ILE A 266 2.70 -2.52 20.84
N ALA A 267 2.72 -1.18 20.83
CA ALA A 267 2.58 -0.40 19.60
C ALA A 267 3.73 -0.68 18.62
N ILE A 268 4.98 -0.65 19.10
CA ILE A 268 6.17 -0.96 18.30
C ILE A 268 6.07 -2.39 17.74
N ASP A 269 5.74 -3.35 18.61
CA ASP A 269 5.68 -4.76 18.26
C ASP A 269 4.63 -5.05 17.17
N ARG A 270 3.42 -4.49 17.32
CA ARG A 270 2.37 -4.60 16.30
C ARG A 270 2.80 -4.05 14.95
N LEU A 271 3.53 -2.92 14.93
CA LEU A 271 4.04 -2.37 13.69
C LEU A 271 5.12 -3.26 13.07
N ILE A 272 6.08 -3.75 13.86
CA ILE A 272 7.15 -4.64 13.38
C ILE A 272 6.57 -5.92 12.77
N HIS A 273 5.62 -6.56 13.45
CA HIS A 273 4.88 -7.71 12.92
C HIS A 273 4.16 -7.38 11.59
N ALA A 274 3.50 -6.23 11.51
CA ALA A 274 2.82 -5.81 10.30
C ALA A 274 3.78 -5.53 9.13
N LEU A 275 4.97 -4.98 9.42
CA LEU A 275 6.02 -4.75 8.43
C LEU A 275 6.60 -6.08 7.91
N HIS A 276 6.78 -7.05 8.81
CA HIS A 276 7.20 -8.41 8.48
C HIS A 276 6.20 -9.12 7.56
N ALA A 277 4.91 -9.12 7.92
CA ALA A 277 3.82 -9.66 7.12
C ALA A 277 3.70 -9.05 5.71
N ARG A 278 4.17 -7.81 5.52
CA ARG A 278 3.91 -7.04 4.29
C ARG A 278 5.13 -6.81 3.41
N GLY A 279 6.33 -7.20 3.86
CA GLY A 279 7.58 -7.40 3.09
C GLY A 279 8.14 -6.19 2.36
N SER A 280 7.36 -5.51 1.52
CA SER A 280 7.78 -4.36 0.72
C SER A 280 7.91 -3.06 1.50
N LEU A 281 7.30 -2.95 2.68
CA LEU A 281 7.33 -1.73 3.50
C LEU A 281 8.48 -1.73 4.52
N ALA A 282 8.95 -2.89 4.97
CA ALA A 282 9.98 -2.97 6.01
C ALA A 282 11.29 -2.20 5.67
N PRO A 283 11.82 -2.23 4.43
CA PRO A 283 13.04 -1.49 4.08
C PRO A 283 12.92 0.03 4.12
N VAL A 284 11.68 0.56 4.21
CA VAL A 284 11.40 1.98 4.38
C VAL A 284 11.66 2.44 5.81
N PHE A 285 11.41 1.55 6.78
CA PHE A 285 11.58 1.82 8.20
C PHE A 285 12.95 1.37 8.71
N ILE A 286 13.43 0.24 8.19
CA ILE A 286 14.59 -0.48 8.73
C ILE A 286 15.73 -0.46 7.71
N GLN A 287 16.95 -0.20 8.18
CA GLN A 287 18.13 -0.14 7.33
C GLN A 287 18.45 -1.53 6.76
N GLY A 288 18.55 -1.60 5.44
CA GLY A 288 18.88 -2.81 4.69
C GLY A 288 18.21 -2.81 3.31
N ASN A 289 18.43 -3.89 2.56
CA ASN A 289 17.64 -4.21 1.37
C ASN A 289 16.47 -5.14 1.76
N GLN A 290 15.55 -5.39 0.83
CA GLN A 290 14.34 -6.19 1.11
C GLN A 290 14.67 -7.59 1.67
N HIS A 291 15.68 -8.28 1.12
CA HIS A 291 16.04 -9.63 1.55
C HIS A 291 16.67 -9.63 2.96
N SER A 292 17.67 -8.78 3.19
CA SER A 292 18.35 -8.66 4.49
C SER A 292 17.40 -8.25 5.63
N VAL A 293 16.44 -7.36 5.37
CA VAL A 293 15.44 -6.95 6.36
C VAL A 293 14.45 -8.08 6.63
N ALA A 294 14.01 -8.81 5.60
CA ALA A 294 13.11 -9.94 5.77
C ALA A 294 13.76 -11.08 6.59
N GLN A 295 15.00 -11.44 6.26
CA GLN A 295 15.75 -12.45 7.02
C GLN A 295 15.98 -12.02 8.46
N TRP A 296 16.34 -10.76 8.70
CA TRP A 296 16.52 -10.25 10.06
C TRP A 296 15.21 -10.26 10.87
N LEU A 297 14.07 -10.00 10.24
CA LEU A 297 12.75 -10.10 10.89
C LEU A 297 12.39 -11.57 11.20
N ASP A 298 12.77 -12.51 10.33
CA ASP A 298 12.64 -13.95 10.61
C ASP A 298 13.43 -14.35 11.86
N ASP A 299 14.70 -13.94 11.94
CA ASP A 299 15.55 -14.21 13.12
C ASP A 299 15.01 -13.57 14.41
N LEU A 300 14.31 -12.44 14.29
CA LEU A 300 13.69 -11.75 15.41
C LEU A 300 12.44 -12.49 15.89
N ALA A 301 11.63 -13.03 14.96
CA ALA A 301 10.39 -13.73 15.27
C ALA A 301 10.60 -15.16 15.82
N MET A 302 11.76 -15.77 15.56
CA MET A 302 12.12 -17.10 16.09
C MET A 302 12.63 -17.09 17.54
N LYS A 303 12.71 -15.93 18.20
CA LYS A 303 13.43 -15.72 19.47
C LYS A 303 12.56 -15.11 20.56
#